data_AF-A0A0F9GTK7-F1
#
_entry.id   AF-A0A0F9GTK7-F1
#
_cell.length_a   1.000
_cell.length_b   1.000
_cell.length_c   1.000
_cell.angle_alpha   90.00
_cell.angle_beta   90.00
_cell.angle_gamma   90.00
#
_symmetry.space_group_name_H-M   'P 1'
#
loop_
_entity.id
_entity.type
_entity.pdbx_description
1 polymer ?
#
loop_
_entity_poly.entity_id
_entity_poly.type
_entity_poly.pdbx_seq_one_letter_code
_entity_poly.pdbx_strand_id
1 'polypeptide(L)'
;MKPRTRLQKIRDQYDVYRAAKLGIKPKRSTRKDGGLPTKPVVPVCDLPESDVLSDCTTWLKARGFIADRMNVGKGDFGGGFRTYGIIGAGDIIVIAPGGRHIEVECKAGKGGVWSTNQQKRCVKIRRNNAVYMIIHGVEELEHRFEQEKLL
;
A
#
# COMPACT_ATOMS: atom_id res chain seq x y z
N MET A 1 0.60 -23.63 3.41
CA MET A 1 0.79 -22.51 4.36
C MET A 1 2.24 -22.04 4.27
N LYS A 2 2.53 -20.73 4.03
CA LYS A 2 3.93 -20.28 3.88
C LYS A 2 4.69 -20.38 5.22
N PRO A 3 5.88 -21.01 5.26
CA PRO A 3 6.69 -21.10 6.47
C PRO A 3 7.25 -19.73 6.88
N ARG A 4 7.45 -19.52 8.19
CA ARG A 4 8.03 -18.26 8.69
C ARG A 4 9.52 -18.19 8.36
N THR A 5 9.95 -17.00 7.93
CA THR A 5 11.36 -16.70 7.70
C THR A 5 12.14 -16.60 9.01
N ARG A 6 13.47 -16.75 8.95
CA ARG A 6 14.35 -16.57 10.12
C ARG A 6 14.19 -15.19 10.75
N LEU A 7 14.10 -14.13 9.93
CA LEU A 7 13.91 -12.75 10.38
C LEU A 7 12.58 -12.56 11.13
N GLN A 8 11.49 -13.18 10.67
CA GLN A 8 10.20 -13.14 11.38
C GLN A 8 10.29 -13.78 12.76
N LYS A 9 10.98 -14.92 12.87
CA LYS A 9 11.21 -15.59 14.16
C LYS A 9 12.00 -14.71 15.14
N ILE A 10 13.05 -14.05 14.65
CA ILE A 10 13.87 -13.12 15.45
C ILE A 10 13.03 -11.94 15.94
N ARG A 11 12.18 -11.36 15.07
CA ARG A 11 11.24 -10.30 15.47
C ARG A 11 10.23 -10.76 16.52
N ASP A 12 9.65 -11.95 16.34
CA ASP A 12 8.73 -12.53 17.31
C ASP A 12 9.42 -12.70 18.68
N GLN A 13 10.67 -13.16 18.70
CA GLN A 13 11.47 -13.26 19.93
C GLN A 13 11.72 -11.89 20.57
N TYR A 14 12.01 -10.86 19.77
CA TYR A 14 12.19 -9.50 20.26
C TYR A 14 10.89 -8.92 20.84
N ASP A 15 9.74 -9.13 20.21
CA ASP A 15 8.43 -8.70 20.71
C ASP A 15 8.11 -9.38 22.05
N VAL A 16 8.44 -10.67 22.20
CA VAL A 16 8.30 -11.40 23.48
C VAL A 16 9.22 -10.82 24.56
N TYR A 17 10.48 -10.59 24.23
CA TYR A 17 11.44 -9.96 25.15
C TYR A 17 10.97 -8.58 25.62
N ARG A 18 10.53 -7.72 24.70
CA ARG A 18 10.04 -6.37 25.01
C ARG A 18 8.79 -6.42 25.90
N ALA A 19 7.87 -7.33 25.62
CA ALA A 19 6.65 -7.50 26.40
C ALA A 19 6.95 -7.98 27.82
N ALA A 20 7.86 -8.96 27.97
CA ALA A 20 8.33 -9.43 29.26
C ALA A 20 8.99 -8.31 30.09
N LYS A 21 9.84 -7.49 29.45
CA LYS A 21 10.48 -6.34 30.10
C LYS A 21 9.49 -5.28 30.58
N LEU A 22 8.35 -5.13 29.89
CA LEU A 22 7.31 -4.16 30.21
C LEU A 22 6.17 -4.75 31.08
N GLY A 23 6.23 -6.03 31.46
CA GLY A 23 5.18 -6.69 32.22
C GLY A 23 3.83 -6.81 31.48
N ILE A 24 3.83 -6.69 30.15
CA ILE A 24 2.62 -6.76 29.32
C ILE A 24 2.54 -8.09 28.58
N LYS A 25 1.32 -8.50 28.20
CA LYS A 25 1.13 -9.70 27.39
C LYS A 25 1.79 -9.51 26.00
N PRO A 26 2.61 -10.47 25.52
CA PRO A 26 3.24 -10.36 24.21
C PRO A 26 2.19 -10.32 23.10
N LYS A 27 2.19 -9.22 22.36
CA LYS A 27 1.40 -9.02 21.15
C LYS A 27 2.35 -8.82 19.99
N ARG A 28 2.20 -9.61 18.93
CA ARG A 28 3.02 -9.45 17.72
C ARG A 28 2.78 -8.09 17.11
N SER A 29 3.87 -7.43 16.75
CA SER A 29 3.85 -6.16 16.03
C SER A 29 3.33 -6.31 14.59
N THR A 30 3.53 -7.46 13.97
CA THR A 30 3.18 -7.72 12.56
C THR A 30 2.32 -8.97 12.38
N ARG A 31 1.57 -9.03 11.27
CA ARG A 31 0.86 -10.26 10.88
C ARG A 31 1.85 -11.39 10.56
N LYS A 32 1.39 -12.64 10.61
CA LYS A 32 2.21 -13.85 10.35
C LYS A 32 2.87 -13.83 8.97
N ASP A 33 2.21 -13.21 8.00
CA ASP A 33 2.69 -13.04 6.62
C ASP A 33 3.63 -11.83 6.44
N GLY A 34 3.86 -11.03 7.49
CA GLY A 34 4.63 -9.78 7.44
C GLY A 34 3.84 -8.57 6.95
N GLY A 35 2.53 -8.71 6.70
CA GLY A 35 1.66 -7.59 6.38
C GLY A 35 1.55 -6.62 7.57
N LEU A 36 1.48 -5.32 7.25
CA LEU A 36 1.29 -4.25 8.22
C LEU A 36 -0.15 -3.72 8.11
N PRO A 37 -0.89 -3.55 9.22
CA PRO A 37 -2.18 -2.89 9.16
C PRO A 37 -1.99 -1.42 8.76
N THR A 38 -2.92 -0.89 7.95
CA THR A 38 -2.93 0.52 7.55
C THR A 38 -4.14 1.19 8.16
N LYS A 39 -4.02 2.51 8.39
CA LYS A 39 -5.09 3.39 8.84
C LYS A 39 -4.95 4.71 8.11
N PRO A 40 -6.06 5.41 7.85
CA PRO A 40 -6.01 6.74 7.27
C PRO A 40 -5.28 7.72 8.21
N VAL A 41 -4.52 8.67 7.64
CA VAL A 41 -3.86 9.73 8.44
C VAL A 41 -4.72 10.96 8.70
N VAL A 42 -5.79 11.13 7.93
CA VAL A 42 -6.84 12.14 8.11
C VAL A 42 -8.20 11.45 8.15
N PRO A 43 -9.24 12.07 8.73
CA PRO A 43 -10.60 11.51 8.65
C PRO A 43 -11.02 11.31 7.18
N VAL A 44 -11.51 10.12 6.86
CA VAL A 44 -12.04 9.74 5.54
C VAL A 44 -13.36 8.99 5.72
N CYS A 45 -14.19 8.94 4.68
CA CYS A 45 -15.40 8.11 4.67
C CYS A 45 -15.04 6.61 4.71
N ASP A 46 -15.82 5.78 5.41
CA ASP A 46 -15.62 4.32 5.43
C ASP A 46 -16.16 3.66 4.15
N LEU A 47 -15.44 3.88 3.05
CA LEU A 47 -15.80 3.34 1.74
C LEU A 47 -15.08 2.00 1.46
N PRO A 48 -15.70 1.11 0.67
CA PRO A 48 -15.02 -0.03 0.07
C PRO A 48 -13.79 0.38 -0.74
N GLU A 49 -12.79 -0.51 -0.82
CA GLU A 49 -11.55 -0.25 -1.59
C GLU A 49 -11.80 0.07 -3.06
N SER A 50 -12.82 -0.55 -3.68
CA SER A 50 -13.23 -0.28 -5.06
C SER A 50 -13.68 1.17 -5.28
N ASP A 51 -14.37 1.73 -4.30
CA ASP A 51 -14.99 3.04 -4.38
C ASP A 51 -13.91 4.10 -4.14
N VAL A 52 -13.05 3.88 -3.13
CA VAL A 52 -11.83 4.68 -2.91
C VAL A 52 -10.97 4.75 -4.17
N LEU A 53 -10.76 3.61 -4.85
CA LEU A 53 -9.99 3.56 -6.10
C LEU A 53 -10.64 4.40 -7.20
N SER A 54 -11.96 4.26 -7.38
CA SER A 54 -12.73 4.99 -8.39
C SER A 54 -12.67 6.51 -8.14
N ASP A 55 -12.89 6.91 -6.89
CA ASP A 55 -12.92 8.31 -6.48
C ASP A 55 -11.54 8.96 -6.60
N CYS A 56 -10.48 8.27 -6.15
CA CYS A 56 -9.10 8.75 -6.30
C CYS A 56 -8.72 8.91 -7.78
N THR A 57 -9.06 7.95 -8.62
CA THR A 57 -8.78 8.02 -10.06
C THR A 57 -9.49 9.21 -10.71
N THR A 58 -10.76 9.45 -10.34
CA THR A 58 -11.56 10.57 -10.84
C THR A 58 -10.96 11.91 -10.40
N TRP A 59 -10.60 12.03 -9.12
CA TRP A 59 -9.99 13.22 -8.56
C TRP A 59 -8.65 13.58 -9.23
N LEU A 60 -7.80 12.58 -9.48
CA LEU A 60 -6.50 12.76 -10.14
C LEU A 60 -6.67 13.26 -11.57
N LYS A 61 -7.54 12.62 -12.35
CA LYS A 61 -7.81 13.01 -13.75
C LYS A 61 -8.39 14.41 -13.85
N ALA A 62 -9.31 14.76 -12.94
CA ALA A 62 -9.90 16.10 -12.89
C ALA A 62 -8.87 17.22 -12.63
N ARG A 63 -7.71 16.90 -12.04
CA ARG A 63 -6.61 17.82 -11.76
C ARG A 63 -5.46 17.75 -12.77
N GLY A 64 -5.66 17.07 -13.90
CA GLY A 64 -4.68 17.02 -14.99
C GLY A 64 -3.53 16.04 -14.80
N PHE A 65 -3.61 15.14 -13.81
CA PHE A 65 -2.67 14.03 -13.68
C PHE A 65 -3.00 12.94 -14.70
N ILE A 66 -1.95 12.32 -15.28
CA ILE A 66 -2.12 11.03 -15.97
C ILE A 66 -2.27 9.98 -14.88
N ALA A 67 -3.40 9.29 -14.82
CA ALA A 67 -3.71 8.29 -13.80
C ALA A 67 -4.31 7.03 -14.43
N ASP A 68 -3.51 5.97 -14.43
CA ASP A 68 -3.84 4.68 -15.05
C ASP A 68 -3.96 3.58 -14.00
N ARG A 69 -5.05 2.82 -14.08
CA ARG A 69 -5.28 1.69 -13.19
C ARG A 69 -4.33 0.53 -13.52
N MET A 70 -3.63 0.03 -12.51
CA MET A 70 -2.74 -1.12 -12.61
C MET A 70 -3.45 -2.39 -12.15
N ASN A 71 -3.92 -3.19 -13.09
CA ASN A 71 -4.51 -4.49 -12.77
C ASN A 71 -3.42 -5.55 -12.66
N VAL A 72 -3.19 -6.02 -11.43
CA VAL A 72 -2.34 -7.18 -11.16
C VAL A 72 -3.23 -8.38 -10.90
N GLY A 73 -3.05 -9.45 -11.68
CA GLY A 73 -3.91 -10.62 -11.57
C GLY A 73 -3.21 -11.91 -11.94
N LYS A 74 -3.93 -13.01 -11.77
CA LYS A 74 -3.52 -14.34 -12.19
C LYS A 74 -4.64 -14.95 -13.02
N GLY A 75 -4.35 -15.38 -14.23
CA GLY A 75 -5.32 -15.96 -15.16
C GLY A 75 -4.73 -17.17 -15.87
N ASP A 76 -5.59 -18.06 -16.35
CA ASP A 76 -5.19 -19.13 -17.26
C ASP A 76 -5.20 -18.59 -18.70
N PHE A 77 -4.08 -18.73 -19.40
CA PHE A 77 -3.87 -18.21 -20.75
C PHE A 77 -3.75 -19.36 -21.77
N GLY A 78 -4.50 -20.45 -21.56
CA GLY A 78 -4.49 -21.60 -22.48
C GLY A 78 -3.18 -22.40 -22.41
N GLY A 79 -2.64 -22.55 -21.20
CA GLY A 79 -1.35 -23.22 -20.98
C GLY A 79 -0.90 -23.19 -19.53
N GLY A 80 -1.83 -22.92 -18.60
CA GLY A 80 -1.57 -22.81 -17.18
C GLY A 80 -1.69 -21.37 -16.67
N PHE A 81 -1.90 -21.25 -15.37
CA PHE A 81 -2.09 -19.97 -14.73
C PHE A 81 -0.79 -19.15 -14.69
N ARG A 82 -0.84 -17.94 -15.26
CA ARG A 82 0.24 -16.96 -15.21
C ARG A 82 -0.20 -15.71 -14.46
N THR A 83 0.76 -15.04 -13.83
CA THR A 83 0.53 -13.73 -13.20
C THR A 83 0.87 -12.65 -14.22
N TYR A 84 0.05 -11.61 -14.30
CA TYR A 84 0.28 -10.43 -15.14
C TYR A 84 0.31 -9.16 -14.27
N GLY A 85 0.88 -8.09 -14.82
CA GLY A 85 1.10 -6.84 -14.12
C GLY A 85 2.35 -6.85 -13.22
N ILE A 86 2.54 -5.76 -12.48
CA ILE A 86 3.71 -5.55 -11.63
C ILE A 86 3.36 -5.94 -10.19
N ILE A 87 3.94 -7.03 -9.70
CA ILE A 87 3.67 -7.53 -8.34
C ILE A 87 3.96 -6.45 -7.29
N GLY A 88 2.92 -6.05 -6.55
CA GLY A 88 2.98 -5.07 -5.47
C GLY A 88 3.06 -3.61 -5.93
N ALA A 89 2.89 -3.33 -7.23
CA ALA A 89 2.60 -1.97 -7.68
C ALA A 89 1.34 -1.43 -6.99
N GLY A 90 1.29 -0.11 -6.81
CA GLY A 90 0.04 0.55 -6.41
C GLY A 90 -1.06 0.33 -7.44
N ASP A 91 -2.31 0.40 -6.99
CA ASP A 91 -3.50 0.21 -7.82
C ASP A 91 -3.65 1.28 -8.92
N ILE A 92 -3.08 2.47 -8.70
CA ILE A 92 -3.03 3.57 -9.67
C ILE A 92 -1.57 3.96 -9.90
N ILE A 93 -1.14 3.98 -11.17
CA ILE A 93 0.11 4.60 -11.60
C ILE A 93 -0.21 6.02 -12.05
N VAL A 94 0.51 6.98 -11.50
CA VAL A 94 0.27 8.40 -11.70
C VAL A 94 1.54 9.07 -12.20
N ILE A 95 1.42 9.90 -13.23
CA ILE A 95 2.48 10.81 -13.68
C ILE A 95 2.02 12.24 -13.39
N ALA A 96 2.75 12.92 -12.52
CA ALA A 96 2.50 14.32 -12.17
C ALA A 96 2.89 15.28 -13.30
N PRO A 97 2.33 16.50 -13.32
CA PRO A 97 2.91 17.60 -14.08
C PRO A 97 4.40 17.73 -13.76
N GLY A 98 5.25 17.73 -14.79
CA GLY A 98 6.71 17.66 -14.64
C GLY A 98 7.30 16.25 -14.65
N GLY A 99 6.49 15.20 -14.85
CA GLY A 99 6.95 13.85 -15.15
C GLY A 99 7.30 12.97 -13.93
N ARG A 100 7.03 13.44 -12.70
CA ARG A 100 7.32 12.65 -11.49
C ARG A 100 6.38 11.44 -11.40
N HIS A 101 6.96 10.25 -11.23
CA HIS A 101 6.23 8.99 -11.05
C HIS A 101 5.69 8.87 -9.62
N ILE A 102 4.43 8.48 -9.50
CA ILE A 102 3.72 8.26 -8.24
C ILE A 102 2.95 6.93 -8.36
N GLU A 103 2.96 6.12 -7.32
CA GLU A 103 2.06 4.96 -7.18
C GLU A 103 1.14 5.16 -5.99
N VAL A 104 -0.16 4.98 -6.22
CA VAL A 104 -1.19 5.04 -5.18
C VAL A 104 -1.75 3.64 -4.98
N GLU A 105 -1.59 3.12 -3.77
CA GLU A 105 -2.22 1.90 -3.30
C GLU A 105 -3.47 2.26 -2.51
N CYS A 106 -4.65 1.96 -3.05
CA CYS A 106 -5.93 2.22 -2.43
C CYS A 106 -6.28 1.11 -1.43
N LYS A 107 -6.85 1.49 -0.29
CA LYS A 107 -7.35 0.58 0.74
C LYS A 107 -8.74 1.06 1.16
N ALA A 108 -9.54 0.19 1.76
CA ALA A 108 -10.85 0.60 2.31
C ALA A 108 -10.70 1.69 3.38
N GLY A 109 -11.71 2.56 3.53
CA GLY A 109 -11.69 3.70 4.46
C GLY A 109 -11.34 3.33 5.90
N LYS A 110 -11.90 2.24 6.42
CA LYS A 110 -11.55 1.66 7.74
C LYS A 110 -10.11 1.14 7.89
N GLY A 111 -9.30 1.19 6.84
CA GLY A 111 -7.97 0.61 6.81
C GLY A 111 -7.91 -0.73 6.07
N GLY A 112 -6.69 -1.22 5.91
CA GLY A 112 -6.41 -2.46 5.20
C GLY A 112 -5.09 -3.07 5.64
N VAL A 113 -4.49 -3.84 4.73
CA VAL A 113 -3.22 -4.52 4.99
C VAL A 113 -2.24 -4.17 3.88
N TRP A 114 -1.10 -3.62 4.27
CA TRP A 114 0.04 -3.38 3.41
C TRP A 114 0.91 -4.62 3.33
N SER A 115 0.80 -5.34 2.23
CA SER A 115 1.49 -6.61 2.01
C SER A 115 3.01 -6.43 1.92
N THR A 116 3.76 -7.51 2.15
CA THR A 116 5.23 -7.46 2.03
C THR A 116 5.72 -7.15 0.62
N ASN A 117 4.93 -7.46 -0.42
CA ASN A 117 5.30 -7.16 -1.80
C ASN A 117 5.15 -5.66 -2.10
N GLN A 118 4.07 -5.05 -1.63
CA GLN A 118 3.87 -3.60 -1.71
C GLN A 118 4.92 -2.84 -0.90
N GLN A 119 5.28 -3.33 0.29
CA GLN A 119 6.39 -2.77 1.07
C GLN A 119 7.71 -2.78 0.28
N LYS A 120 8.04 -3.89 -0.40
CA LYS A 120 9.23 -3.98 -1.25
C LYS A 120 9.16 -3.05 -2.46
N ARG A 121 7.98 -2.91 -3.09
CA ARG A 121 7.77 -1.97 -4.20
C ARG A 121 7.97 -0.53 -3.74
N CYS A 122 7.36 -0.13 -2.64
CA CYS A 122 7.51 1.19 -2.04
C CYS A 122 8.98 1.56 -1.83
N VAL A 123 9.79 0.65 -1.26
CA VAL A 123 11.24 0.88 -1.10
C VAL A 123 11.93 1.09 -2.45
N LYS A 124 11.60 0.30 -3.48
CA LYS A 124 12.18 0.46 -4.83
C LYS A 124 11.77 1.79 -5.47
N ILE A 125 10.50 2.18 -5.36
CA ILE A 125 9.96 3.42 -5.93
C ILE A 125 10.62 4.63 -5.28
N ARG A 126 10.65 4.68 -3.95
CA ARG A 126 11.25 5.80 -3.20
C ARG A 126 12.76 5.94 -3.44
N ARG A 127 13.48 4.83 -3.67
CA ARG A 127 14.91 4.86 -4.05
C ARG A 127 15.18 5.51 -5.41
N ASN A 128 14.15 5.67 -6.25
CA ASN A 128 14.25 6.27 -7.58
C ASN A 128 13.54 7.63 -7.65
N ASN A 129 13.53 8.39 -6.55
CA ASN A 129 12.93 9.74 -6.43
C ASN A 129 11.42 9.82 -6.79
N ALA A 130 10.75 8.67 -6.85
CA ALA A 130 9.33 8.55 -7.09
C ALA A 130 8.56 8.39 -5.77
N VAL A 131 7.24 8.61 -5.80
CA VAL A 131 6.39 8.56 -4.60
C VAL A 131 5.58 7.27 -4.58
N TYR A 132 5.43 6.69 -3.39
CA TYR A 132 4.51 5.57 -3.17
C TYR A 132 3.67 5.90 -1.94
N MET A 133 2.35 5.94 -2.13
CA MET A 133 1.37 6.29 -1.10
C MET A 133 0.39 5.15 -0.87
N ILE A 134 -0.10 5.04 0.36
CA ILE A 134 -1.26 4.21 0.70
C ILE A 134 -2.36 5.18 1.07
N ILE A 135 -3.52 5.03 0.43
CA ILE A 135 -4.62 5.99 0.50
C ILE A 135 -5.92 5.26 0.80
N HIS A 136 -6.74 5.83 1.68
CA HIS A 136 -8.01 5.27 2.12
C HIS A 136 -9.23 6.13 1.74
N GLY A 137 -9.01 7.26 1.07
CA GLY A 137 -10.03 8.20 0.63
C GLY A 137 -9.43 9.40 -0.11
N VAL A 138 -10.26 10.18 -0.78
CA VAL A 138 -9.83 11.35 -1.56
C VAL A 138 -9.23 12.44 -0.67
N GLU A 139 -9.77 12.62 0.54
CA GLU A 139 -9.29 13.60 1.51
C GLU A 139 -7.85 13.28 1.95
N GLU A 140 -7.55 12.00 2.12
CA GLU A 140 -6.17 11.56 2.41
C GLU A 140 -5.26 11.73 1.19
N LEU A 141 -5.76 11.46 -0.03
CA LEU A 141 -5.00 11.68 -1.26
C LEU A 141 -4.57 13.14 -1.40
N GLU A 142 -5.53 14.06 -1.26
CA GLU A 142 -5.31 15.50 -1.34
C GLU A 142 -4.29 15.95 -0.28
N HIS A 143 -4.50 15.57 0.98
CA HIS A 143 -3.59 15.88 2.08
C HIS A 143 -2.14 15.42 1.81
N ARG A 144 -1.96 14.23 1.24
CA ARG A 144 -0.64 13.69 0.90
C ARG A 144 0.00 14.41 -0.28
N PHE A 145 -0.78 14.80 -1.28
CA PHE A 145 -0.29 15.53 -2.43
C PHE A 145 0.19 16.93 -2.05
N GLU A 146 -0.49 17.61 -1.12
CA GLU A 146 -0.03 18.86 -0.51
C GLU A 146 1.32 18.69 0.19
N GLN A 147 1.47 17.63 1.01
CA GLN A 147 2.72 17.33 1.71
C GLN A 147 3.91 17.10 0.77
N GLU A 148 3.67 16.44 -0.36
CA GLU A 148 4.69 16.14 -1.37
C GLU A 148 4.91 17.28 -2.37
N LYS A 149 4.18 18.41 -2.23
CA LYS A 149 4.21 19.57 -3.13
C LYS A 149 3.92 19.18 -4.59
N LEU A 150 2.87 18.39 -4.76
CA LEU A 150 2.41 17.91 -6.07
C LEU A 150 1.22 18.70 -6.62
N LEU A 151 0.63 19.58 -5.80
CA LEU A 151 -0.44 20.53 -6.15
C LEU A 151 0.13 21.94 -6.31
#